data_AF-A0A6G7VG93-F1
#
_entry.id   AF-A0A6G7VG93-F1
#
_cell.length_a   1.000
_cell.length_b   1.000
_cell.length_c   1.000
_cell.angle_alpha   90.00
_cell.angle_beta   90.00
_cell.angle_gamma   90.00
#
_symmetry.space_group_name_H-M   'P 1'
#
loop_
_entity.id
_entity.type
_entity.pdbx_description
1 polymer ?
#
loop_
_entity_poly.entity_id
_entity_poly.type
_entity_poly.pdbx_seq_one_letter_code
_entity_poly.pdbx_strand_id
1 'polypeptide(L)'
;MSVKRFERLLKIRQAQENEAAALLGARLAELNRLEQQRSQLLEYQQIYLNAPIPNDVHLMKQLALMHQQLRGALQQQDLRVAAAQSQTEQVRAVWLERHQATLSLEKLIERRRRLEAIADSRRQQRELDLWATRQAARQMRNEGS
;
A
#
# COMPACT_ATOMS: atom_id res chain seq x y z
N MET A 1 -10.31 23.00 15.93
CA MET A 1 -9.96 22.69 14.52
C MET A 1 -11.15 22.03 13.84
N SER A 2 -11.57 22.43 12.64
CA SER A 2 -12.78 21.85 11.98
C SER A 2 -12.48 20.50 11.31
N VAL A 3 -13.47 19.59 11.24
CA VAL A 3 -13.43 18.35 10.43
C VAL A 3 -12.99 18.62 8.99
N LYS A 4 -13.40 19.75 8.40
CA LYS A 4 -13.00 20.18 7.05
C LYS A 4 -11.49 20.30 6.87
N ARG A 5 -10.75 20.69 7.92
CA ARG A 5 -9.28 20.77 7.87
C ARG A 5 -8.64 19.38 7.86
N PHE A 6 -9.19 18.44 8.62
CA PHE A 6 -8.71 17.06 8.60
C PHE A 6 -9.04 16.35 7.28
N GLU A 7 -10.19 16.61 6.68
CA GLU A 7 -10.53 16.09 5.35
C GLU A 7 -9.56 16.59 4.27
N ARG A 8 -9.15 17.87 4.32
CA ARG A 8 -8.11 18.37 3.42
C ARG A 8 -6.77 17.68 3.64
N LEU A 9 -6.38 17.49 4.90
CA LEU A 9 -5.16 16.76 5.24
C LEU A 9 -5.24 15.30 4.77
N LEU A 10 -6.41 14.67 4.87
CA LEU A 10 -6.63 13.30 4.41
C LEU A 10 -6.41 13.18 2.90
N LYS A 11 -6.94 14.11 2.11
CA LYS A 11 -6.69 14.13 0.65
C LYS A 11 -5.20 14.20 0.31
N ILE A 12 -4.43 15.02 1.05
CA ILE A 12 -2.97 15.11 0.86
C ILE A 12 -2.29 13.80 1.22
N ARG A 13 -2.69 13.16 2.34
CA ARG A 13 -2.12 11.89 2.77
C ARG A 13 -2.44 10.74 1.81
N GLN A 14 -3.67 10.68 1.32
CA GLN A 14 -4.09 9.72 0.29
C GLN A 14 -3.30 9.91 -1.02
N ALA A 15 -3.02 11.14 -1.42
CA ALA A 15 -2.16 11.39 -2.58
C ALA A 15 -0.73 10.86 -2.36
N GLN A 16 -0.14 11.14 -1.20
CA GLN A 16 1.20 10.62 -0.84
C GLN A 16 1.24 9.09 -0.76
N GLU A 17 0.20 8.47 -0.23
CA GLU A 17 0.06 7.02 -0.19
C GLU A 17 -0.04 6.43 -1.60
N ASN A 18 -0.82 7.05 -2.49
CA ASN A 18 -0.95 6.62 -3.88
C ASN A 18 0.37 6.75 -4.64
N GLU A 19 1.13 7.82 -4.42
CA GLU A 19 2.47 8.00 -4.98
C GLU A 19 3.42 6.88 -4.50
N ALA A 20 3.42 6.59 -3.20
CA ALA A 20 4.22 5.50 -2.64
C ALA A 20 3.78 4.11 -3.17
N ALA A 21 2.48 3.91 -3.36
CA ALA A 21 1.92 2.68 -3.94
C ALA A 21 2.33 2.49 -5.40
N ALA A 22 2.30 3.58 -6.19
CA ALA A 22 2.75 3.56 -7.59
C ALA A 22 4.25 3.21 -7.68
N LEU A 23 5.07 3.80 -6.81
CA LEU A 23 6.50 3.48 -6.74
C LEU A 23 6.73 2.01 -6.33
N LEU A 24 5.99 1.51 -5.35
CA LEU A 24 6.05 0.10 -4.93
C LEU A 24 5.67 -0.83 -6.09
N GLY A 25 4.61 -0.50 -6.84
CA GLY A 25 4.20 -1.24 -8.02
C GLY A 25 5.29 -1.29 -9.09
N ALA A 26 5.97 -0.18 -9.36
CA ALA A 26 7.10 -0.14 -10.29
C ALA A 26 8.27 -1.04 -9.84
N ARG A 27 8.60 -1.03 -8.54
CA ARG A 27 9.66 -1.89 -7.98
C ARG A 27 9.32 -3.38 -8.01
N LEU A 28 8.08 -3.73 -7.70
CA LEU A 28 7.60 -5.11 -7.82
C LEU A 28 7.64 -5.60 -9.27
N ALA A 29 7.26 -4.76 -10.23
CA ALA A 29 7.35 -5.10 -11.65
C ALA A 29 8.81 -5.32 -12.11
N GLU A 30 9.73 -4.48 -11.65
CA GLU A 30 11.16 -4.63 -11.89
C GLU A 30 11.71 -5.93 -11.29
N LEU A 31 11.36 -6.22 -10.03
CA LEU A 31 11.75 -7.47 -9.36
C LEU A 31 11.24 -8.70 -10.12
N ASN A 32 9.96 -8.73 -10.47
CA ASN A 32 9.36 -9.83 -11.24
C ASN A 32 10.09 -10.04 -12.58
N ARG A 33 10.46 -8.95 -13.27
CA ARG A 33 11.23 -9.04 -14.52
C ARG A 33 12.61 -9.66 -14.29
N LEU A 34 13.31 -9.28 -13.23
CA LEU A 34 14.63 -9.85 -12.90
C LEU A 34 14.53 -11.32 -12.49
N GLU A 35 13.49 -11.69 -11.75
CA GLU A 35 13.21 -13.08 -11.38
C GLU A 35 12.86 -13.93 -12.62
N GLN A 36 12.10 -13.38 -13.57
CA GLN A 36 11.82 -14.06 -14.84
C GLN A 36 13.09 -14.31 -15.65
N GLN A 37 13.98 -13.33 -15.74
CA GLN A 37 15.29 -13.48 -16.40
C GLN A 37 16.15 -14.55 -15.72
N ARG A 38 16.14 -14.60 -14.38
CA ARG A 38 16.82 -15.65 -13.61
C ARG A 38 16.27 -17.03 -13.94
N SER A 39 14.95 -17.17 -13.97
CA SER A 39 14.28 -18.43 -14.32
C SER A 39 14.66 -18.90 -15.73
N GLN A 40 14.72 -17.99 -16.71
CA GLN A 40 15.16 -18.31 -18.07
C GLN A 40 16.62 -18.80 -18.11
N LEU A 41 17.53 -18.18 -17.34
CA LEU A 41 18.91 -18.62 -17.26
C LEU A 41 19.05 -20.01 -16.61
N LEU A 42 18.22 -20.31 -15.60
CA LEU A 42 18.18 -21.62 -14.96
C LEU A 42 17.62 -22.69 -15.89
N GLU A 43 16.55 -22.38 -16.62
CA GLU A 43 16.01 -23.28 -17.65
C GLU A 43 17.06 -23.58 -18.72
N TYR A 44 17.75 -22.54 -19.20
CA TYR A 44 18.84 -22.70 -20.15
C TYR A 44 19.96 -23.57 -19.57
N GLN A 45 20.35 -23.36 -18.31
CA GLN A 45 21.33 -24.22 -17.63
C GLN A 45 20.94 -25.68 -17.64
N GLN A 46 19.67 -25.96 -17.35
CA GLN A 46 19.16 -27.31 -17.25
C GLN A 46 19.14 -28.01 -18.61
N ILE A 47 18.87 -27.27 -19.70
CA ILE A 47 19.00 -27.79 -21.07
C ILE A 47 20.43 -28.25 -21.34
N TYR A 48 21.44 -27.45 -21.00
CA TYR A 48 22.85 -27.82 -21.22
C TYR A 48 23.33 -28.96 -20.33
N LEU A 49 22.87 -29.02 -19.07
CA LEU A 49 23.20 -30.13 -18.17
C LEU A 49 22.64 -31.47 -18.64
N ASN A 50 21.50 -31.44 -19.33
CA ASN A 50 20.86 -32.63 -19.87
C ASN A 50 21.26 -32.93 -21.33
N ALA A 51 22.10 -32.09 -21.94
CA ALA A 51 22.57 -32.31 -23.30
C ALA A 51 23.51 -33.54 -23.35
N PRO A 52 23.42 -34.37 -24.40
CA PRO A 52 24.33 -35.50 -24.56
C PRO A 52 25.78 -35.03 -24.68
N ILE A 53 26.70 -35.74 -24.02
CA ILE A 53 28.13 -35.42 -24.04
C ILE A 53 28.66 -35.59 -25.48
N PRO A 54 29.21 -34.55 -26.11
CA PRO A 54 29.80 -34.67 -27.43
C PRO A 54 31.06 -35.54 -27.41
N ASN A 55 31.27 -36.34 -28.46
CA ASN A 55 32.49 -37.14 -28.64
C ASN A 55 33.69 -36.30 -29.15
N ASP A 56 33.47 -35.03 -29.52
CA ASP A 56 34.52 -34.13 -30.00
C ASP A 56 35.05 -33.25 -28.86
N VAL A 57 36.37 -33.28 -28.67
CA VAL A 57 37.12 -32.51 -27.67
C VAL A 57 36.90 -30.99 -27.81
N HIS A 58 36.75 -30.48 -29.03
CA HIS A 58 36.49 -29.06 -29.26
C HIS A 58 35.10 -28.65 -28.75
N LEU A 59 34.09 -29.47 -29.04
CA LEU A 59 32.72 -29.29 -28.54
C LEU A 59 32.65 -29.42 -27.01
N MET A 60 33.41 -30.34 -26.40
CA MET A 60 33.51 -30.43 -24.94
C MET A 60 34.10 -29.17 -24.30
N LYS A 61 35.16 -28.59 -24.88
CA LYS A 61 35.74 -27.33 -24.40
C LYS A 61 34.76 -26.16 -24.53
N GLN A 62 34.02 -26.10 -25.63
CA GLN A 62 33.01 -25.07 -25.85
C GLN A 62 31.88 -25.16 -24.81
N LEU A 63 31.38 -26.36 -24.53
CA LEU A 63 30.38 -26.58 -23.49
C LEU A 63 30.89 -26.18 -22.10
N ALA A 64 32.12 -26.55 -21.75
CA ALA A 64 32.72 -26.18 -20.46
C ALA A 64 32.82 -24.65 -20.29
N LEU A 65 33.25 -23.93 -21.33
CA LEU A 65 33.29 -22.47 -21.33
C LEU A 65 31.88 -21.88 -21.16
N MET A 66 30.89 -22.42 -21.89
CA MET A 66 29.52 -21.94 -21.82
C MET A 66 28.92 -22.16 -20.43
N HIS A 67 29.18 -23.30 -19.78
CA HIS A 67 28.78 -23.55 -18.39
C HIS A 67 29.38 -22.55 -17.42
N GLN A 68 30.66 -22.20 -17.59
CA GLN A 68 31.32 -21.20 -16.75
C GLN A 68 30.70 -19.80 -16.95
N GLN A 69 30.47 -19.40 -18.20
CA GLN A 69 29.82 -18.13 -18.53
C GLN A 69 28.41 -18.06 -17.94
N LEU A 70 27.64 -19.14 -18.07
CA LEU A 70 26.28 -19.22 -17.55
C LEU A 70 26.24 -19.16 -16.02
N ARG A 71 27.17 -19.85 -15.34
CA ARG A 71 27.30 -19.77 -13.89
C ARG A 71 27.61 -18.34 -13.44
N GLY A 72 28.52 -17.65 -14.14
CA GLY A 72 28.83 -16.24 -13.87
C GLY A 72 27.63 -15.32 -14.10
N ALA A 73 26.89 -15.52 -15.18
CA ALA A 73 25.66 -14.76 -15.48
C ALA A 73 24.58 -14.98 -14.42
N LEU A 74 24.37 -16.23 -13.98
CA LEU A 74 23.44 -16.57 -12.90
C LEU A 74 23.83 -15.89 -11.58
N GLN A 75 25.11 -15.94 -11.19
CA GLN A 75 25.58 -15.25 -9.99
C GLN A 75 25.34 -13.74 -10.05
N GLN A 76 25.61 -13.11 -11.19
CA GLN A 76 25.33 -11.68 -11.37
C GLN A 76 23.82 -11.39 -11.32
N GLN A 77 23.00 -12.26 -11.89
CA GLN A 77 21.55 -12.11 -11.87
C GLN A 77 20.98 -12.30 -10.46
N ASP A 78 21.50 -13.25 -9.68
CA ASP A 78 21.14 -13.46 -8.28
C ASP A 78 21.42 -12.20 -7.44
N LEU A 79 22.57 -11.55 -7.65
CA LEU A 79 22.91 -10.29 -6.98
C LEU A 79 21.94 -9.15 -7.37
N ARG A 80 21.53 -9.09 -8.65
CA ARG A 80 20.54 -8.10 -9.12
C ARG A 80 19.17 -8.33 -8.50
N VAL A 81 18.72 -9.59 -8.42
CA VAL A 81 17.46 -9.96 -7.77
C VAL A 81 17.53 -9.59 -6.29
N ALA A 82 18.60 -9.95 -5.58
CA ALA A 82 18.76 -9.60 -4.16
C ALA A 82 18.74 -8.08 -3.92
N ALA A 83 19.42 -7.31 -4.78
CA ALA A 83 19.39 -5.85 -4.71
C ALA A 83 17.98 -5.29 -4.95
N ALA A 84 17.25 -5.79 -5.96
CA ALA A 84 15.89 -5.37 -6.26
C ALA A 84 14.90 -5.76 -5.14
N GLN A 85 15.09 -6.93 -4.50
CA GLN A 85 14.32 -7.35 -3.33
C GLN A 85 14.53 -6.39 -2.16
N SER A 86 15.79 -6.04 -1.87
CA SER A 86 16.10 -5.07 -0.81
C SER A 86 15.47 -3.69 -1.06
N GLN A 87 15.54 -3.20 -2.30
CA GLN A 87 14.91 -1.93 -2.68
C GLN A 87 13.38 -1.99 -2.58
N THR A 88 12.77 -3.11 -2.99
CA THR A 88 11.32 -3.32 -2.88
C THR A 88 10.88 -3.29 -1.43
N GLU A 89 11.62 -3.93 -0.53
CA GLU A 89 11.29 -3.95 0.90
C GLU A 89 11.41 -2.56 1.53
N GLN A 90 12.43 -1.77 1.16
CA GLN A 90 12.55 -0.38 1.60
C GLN A 90 11.35 0.47 1.17
N VAL A 91 10.94 0.36 -0.10
CA VAL A 91 9.78 1.10 -0.62
C VAL A 91 8.48 0.61 0.01
N ARG A 92 8.36 -0.69 0.28
CA ARG A 92 7.21 -1.29 0.97
C ARG A 92 7.07 -0.74 2.38
N ALA A 93 8.16 -0.62 3.13
CA ALA A 93 8.14 -0.03 4.47
C ALA A 93 7.64 1.42 4.43
N VAL A 94 8.10 2.23 3.47
CA VAL A 94 7.61 3.60 3.27
C VAL A 94 6.12 3.63 2.95
N TRP A 95 5.65 2.78 2.03
CA TRP A 95 4.23 2.70 1.71
C TRP A 95 3.39 2.31 2.94
N LEU A 96 3.83 1.32 3.72
CA LEU A 96 3.14 0.89 4.95
C LEU A 96 3.03 2.03 5.97
N GLU A 97 4.09 2.81 6.17
CA GLU A 97 4.08 3.98 7.05
C GLU A 97 3.02 5.01 6.59
N ARG A 98 2.98 5.30 5.29
CA ARG A 98 2.02 6.25 4.70
C ARG A 98 0.59 5.75 4.83
N HIS A 99 0.37 4.47 4.53
CA HIS A 99 -0.94 3.82 4.67
C HIS A 99 -1.45 3.86 6.11
N GLN A 100 -0.60 3.53 7.10
CA GLN A 100 -0.96 3.60 8.51
C GLN A 100 -1.29 5.03 8.95
N ALA A 101 -0.56 6.03 8.45
CA ALA A 101 -0.86 7.43 8.73
C ALA A 101 -2.21 7.87 8.15
N THR A 102 -2.55 7.43 6.93
CA THR A 102 -3.88 7.67 6.32
C THR A 102 -4.98 7.05 7.17
N LEU A 103 -4.89 5.76 7.50
CA LEU A 103 -5.89 5.05 8.30
C LEU A 103 -6.08 5.69 9.68
N SER A 104 -4.99 6.12 10.31
CA SER A 104 -5.05 6.80 11.62
C SER A 104 -5.82 8.12 11.55
N LEU A 105 -5.62 8.88 10.46
CA LEU A 105 -6.32 10.13 10.23
C LEU A 105 -7.81 9.92 9.91
N GLU A 106 -8.15 8.90 9.13
CA GLU A 106 -9.53 8.51 8.83
C GLU A 106 -10.30 8.19 10.12
N LYS A 107 -9.73 7.34 10.99
CA LYS A 107 -10.30 7.01 12.30
C LYS A 107 -10.52 8.26 13.17
N LEU A 108 -9.58 9.21 13.13
CA LEU A 108 -9.70 10.46 13.87
C LEU A 108 -10.83 11.35 13.33
N ILE A 109 -10.97 11.45 12.01
CA ILE A 109 -12.07 12.17 11.36
C ILE A 109 -13.41 11.54 11.74
N GLU A 110 -13.52 10.21 11.67
CA GLU A 110 -14.73 9.49 12.02
C GLU A 110 -15.13 9.73 13.47
N ARG A 111 -14.18 9.60 14.41
CA ARG A 111 -14.43 9.87 15.84
C ARG A 111 -14.92 11.31 16.04
N ARG A 112 -14.33 12.27 15.32
CA ARG A 112 -14.73 13.68 15.43
C ARG A 112 -16.13 13.93 14.88
N ARG A 113 -16.48 13.36 13.73
CA ARG A 113 -17.84 13.43 13.16
C ARG A 113 -18.88 12.86 14.12
N ARG A 114 -18.57 11.72 14.78
CA ARG A 114 -19.45 11.13 15.80
C ARG A 114 -19.67 12.09 16.99
N LEU A 115 -18.61 12.73 17.47
CA LEU A 115 -18.71 13.70 18.58
C LEU A 115 -19.52 14.95 18.19
N GLU A 116 -19.32 15.48 16.99
CA GLU A 116 -20.09 16.61 16.46
C GLU A 116 -21.57 16.24 16.33
N ALA A 117 -21.90 15.07 15.78
CA ALA A 117 -23.27 14.58 15.68
C ALA A 117 -23.97 14.41 17.05
N ILE A 118 -23.25 13.90 18.06
CA ILE A 118 -23.78 13.78 19.43
C ILE A 118 -24.06 15.17 20.03
N ALA A 119 -23.14 16.12 19.84
CA ALA A 119 -23.32 17.48 20.33
C ALA A 119 -24.52 18.18 19.68
N ASP A 120 -24.67 18.03 18.36
CA ASP A 120 -25.79 18.58 17.60
C ASP A 120 -27.12 17.94 18.01
N SER A 121 -27.17 16.62 18.18
CA SER A 121 -28.36 15.91 18.67
C SER A 121 -28.78 16.40 20.06
N ARG A 122 -27.83 16.55 21.00
CA ARG A 122 -28.12 17.11 22.34
C ARG A 122 -28.62 18.55 22.28
N ARG A 123 -28.10 19.35 21.35
CA ARG A 123 -28.55 20.73 21.15
C ARG A 123 -29.99 20.78 20.61
N GLN A 124 -30.28 19.99 19.58
CA GLN A 124 -31.62 19.87 19.01
C GLN A 124 -32.64 19.40 20.05
N GLN A 125 -32.29 18.39 20.86
CA GLN A 125 -33.14 17.90 21.94
C GLN A 125 -33.46 19.01 22.95
N ARG A 126 -32.46 19.77 23.41
CA ARG A 126 -32.68 20.91 24.31
C ARG A 126 -33.57 21.99 23.69
N GLU A 127 -33.38 22.30 22.42
CA GLU A 127 -34.20 23.29 21.70
C GLU A 127 -35.67 22.83 21.60
N LEU A 128 -35.91 21.54 21.34
CA LEU A 128 -37.24 20.93 21.31
C LEU A 128 -37.90 20.94 22.71
N ASP A 129 -37.16 20.55 23.75
CA ASP A 129 -37.66 20.54 25.14
C ASP A 129 -38.03 21.96 25.60
N LEU A 130 -37.19 22.95 25.30
CA LEU A 130 -37.46 24.37 25.59
C LEU A 130 -38.67 24.90 24.82
N TRP A 131 -38.87 24.44 23.58
CA TRP A 131 -40.05 24.81 22.81
C TRP A 131 -41.32 24.17 23.39
N ALA A 132 -41.28 22.87 23.73
CA ALA A 132 -42.40 22.14 24.32
C ALA A 132 -42.84 22.74 25.66
N THR A 133 -41.87 23.05 26.53
CA THR A 133 -42.14 23.72 27.82
C THR A 133 -42.76 25.11 27.65
N ARG A 134 -42.31 25.91 26.68
CA ARG A 134 -42.93 27.21 26.37
C ARG A 134 -44.36 27.06 25.84
N GLN A 135 -44.64 26.07 25.00
CA GLN A 135 -45.99 25.78 24.49
C GLN A 135 -46.94 25.36 25.62
N ALA A 136 -46.52 24.41 26.46
CA ALA A 136 -47.31 23.96 27.61
C ALA A 136 -47.62 25.12 28.58
N ALA A 137 -46.63 25.97 28.88
CA ALA A 137 -46.83 27.15 29.72
C ALA A 137 -47.78 28.19 29.11
N ARG A 138 -47.89 28.25 27.78
CA ARG A 138 -48.85 29.12 27.08
C ARG A 138 -50.27 28.53 27.12
N GLN A 139 -50.40 27.22 26.94
CA GLN A 139 -51.69 26.52 27.05
C GLN A 139 -52.28 26.64 28.46
N MET A 140 -51.48 26.38 29.50
CA MET A 140 -51.93 26.54 30.90
C MET A 140 -52.36 27.98 31.23
N ARG A 141 -51.77 28.99 30.59
CA ARG A 141 -52.18 30.39 30.76
C ARG A 141 -53.50 30.72 30.06
N ASN A 142 -53.80 30.07 28.94
CA ASN A 142 -55.04 30.26 28.20
C ASN A 142 -56.22 29.47 28.78
N GLU A 143 -55.98 28.35 29.47
CA GLU A 143 -57.01 27.54 30.13
C GLU A 143 -57.40 28.08 31.52
N GLY A 144 -56.62 29.01 32.07
CA GLY A 144 -56.86 29.66 33.36
C GLY A 144 -57.47 31.07 33.28
N SER A 145 -57.91 31.52 32.09
CA SER A 145 -58.70 32.74 31.86
C SER A 145 -60.08 32.38 31.33
#